data_AF-A0A3S9K9R0-F1
#
_entry.id   AF-A0A3S9K9R0-F1
#
_cell.length_a   1.000
_cell.length_b   1.000
_cell.length_c   1.000
_cell.angle_alpha   90.00
_cell.angle_beta   90.00
_cell.angle_gamma   90.00
#
_symmetry.space_group_name_H-M   'P 1'
#
loop_
_entity.id
_entity.type
_entity.pdbx_description
1 polymer ?
#
loop_
_entity_poly.entity_id
_entity_poly.type
_entity_poly.pdbx_seq_one_letter_code
_entity_poly.pdbx_strand_id
1 'polypeptide(L)'
;MGALTLKVFSDELREWEFIEGEAIDPTDSFGVNLRLSIRENQIFLAEPSDPSTPWLTDKGRLFFDGMFEKSPSTATDWKKFFENVSELMYFMDHLNFHKRNAFSFIFVFENLSLETLNMLYLLKQNCSLIELRKLENYKGLNDLESQYQLGVSTEKSKLHISTLGILVNTNPRYEGYILNLNLRQRFLKGNFKLLNLGSTLDLTFPTYNLGSNFGILKSLAEGTHIFCQDIKTAAFPILITNTDLFKRSDAKIFVDVLKYASVLDTAWNGINVLNPNISSAGIQSLNKFLPLSNQDFVNFFGFYYINVSLSSASNMQKLVELYMLKVFNSNKTLANKIFVDQNVNAFNKSSYDQVKNHLFNSYVHLPSNLFLEDNETYFNTQGLIKRTTKLIHFKKDAKTNWQITRKFYANTKSMLFFNNTRDNNLINFDSINSFNFKNYINFQFYSLNTLTSLSFYLTNSNAPLPNLPITSIKRPKVKVLNTKLKGWLDDFFNGNGKDLFSYNSSVLVNCSKITRSSTTNFF
;
A
#
# COMPACT_ATOMS: atom_id res chain seq x y z
N MET A 1 -11.21 34.34 -14.68
CA MET A 1 -10.11 35.25 -14.31
C MET A 1 -8.87 34.41 -14.07
N GLY A 2 -7.72 34.78 -14.65
CA GLY A 2 -6.45 34.05 -14.51
C GLY A 2 -5.52 34.62 -13.42
N ALA A 3 -6.07 35.10 -12.30
CA ALA A 3 -5.27 35.73 -11.24
C ALA A 3 -4.44 34.72 -10.43
N LEU A 4 -4.91 33.46 -10.33
CA LEU A 4 -4.22 32.35 -9.70
C LEU A 4 -4.09 31.23 -10.73
N THR A 5 -2.87 31.00 -11.22
CA THR A 5 -2.54 29.95 -12.19
C THR A 5 -1.49 29.01 -11.61
N LEU A 6 -1.42 27.79 -12.16
CA LEU A 6 -0.39 26.83 -11.77
C LEU A 6 0.97 27.29 -12.33
N LYS A 7 1.93 27.55 -11.46
CA LYS A 7 3.28 27.99 -11.86
C LYS A 7 4.02 27.00 -12.78
N VAL A 8 3.70 25.71 -12.68
CA VAL A 8 4.31 24.65 -13.50
C VAL A 8 3.74 24.66 -14.93
N PHE A 9 2.52 25.17 -15.10
CA PHE A 9 1.87 25.28 -16.38
C PHE A 9 2.54 26.41 -17.19
N SER A 10 3.01 26.10 -18.40
CA SER A 10 3.68 27.09 -19.24
C SER A 10 2.68 28.07 -19.87
N ASP A 11 3.05 29.35 -19.92
CA ASP A 11 2.20 30.41 -20.47
C ASP A 11 1.92 30.28 -21.98
N GLU A 12 2.67 29.41 -22.67
CA GLU A 12 2.54 29.14 -24.09
C GLU A 12 1.37 28.20 -24.43
N LEU A 13 0.95 27.35 -23.49
CA LEU A 13 -0.08 26.33 -23.73
C LEU A 13 -1.49 26.88 -23.51
N ARG A 14 -2.44 26.37 -24.30
CA ARG A 14 -3.85 26.76 -24.22
C ARG A 14 -4.74 25.56 -23.99
N GLU A 15 -5.83 25.76 -23.25
CA GLU A 15 -6.72 24.67 -22.80
C GLU A 15 -7.30 23.85 -23.97
N TRP A 16 -7.63 24.48 -25.09
CA TRP A 16 -8.19 23.81 -26.27
C TRP A 16 -7.20 22.94 -27.05
N GLU A 17 -5.91 22.98 -26.71
CA GLU A 17 -4.88 22.15 -27.34
C GLU A 17 -4.78 20.75 -26.72
N PHE A 18 -5.44 20.54 -25.57
CA PHE A 18 -5.35 19.29 -24.84
C PHE A 18 -6.47 18.32 -25.19
N ILE A 19 -6.12 17.04 -25.11
CA ILE A 19 -7.09 15.95 -25.09
C ILE A 19 -7.35 15.61 -23.63
N GLU A 20 -8.63 15.55 -23.25
CA GLU A 20 -9.02 15.12 -21.91
C GLU A 20 -8.96 13.58 -21.80
N GLY A 21 -8.35 13.10 -20.72
CA GLY A 21 -8.32 11.68 -20.35
C GLY A 21 -8.80 11.46 -18.92
N GLU A 22 -9.47 10.35 -18.66
CA GLU A 22 -9.96 10.00 -17.32
C GLU A 22 -8.98 9.06 -16.61
N ALA A 23 -8.56 9.40 -15.39
CA ALA A 23 -7.63 8.61 -14.60
C ALA A 23 -8.02 8.58 -13.11
N ILE A 24 -7.14 8.04 -12.27
CA ILE A 24 -7.27 8.03 -10.82
C ILE A 24 -5.97 8.55 -10.20
N ASP A 25 -6.06 9.24 -9.07
CA ASP A 25 -4.92 9.68 -8.28
C ASP A 25 -4.20 8.50 -7.59
N PRO A 26 -2.91 8.23 -7.90
CA PRO A 26 -2.15 7.18 -7.23
C PRO A 26 -1.54 7.62 -5.89
N THR A 27 -1.57 8.91 -5.56
CA THR A 27 -0.78 9.48 -4.45
C THR A 27 -1.45 9.42 -3.08
N ASP A 28 -2.76 9.18 -3.07
CA ASP A 28 -3.59 9.00 -1.88
C ASP A 28 -4.33 7.65 -1.97
N SER A 29 -4.69 7.15 -0.80
CA SER A 29 -5.41 5.92 -0.55
C SER A 29 -6.87 5.94 -1.01
N PHE A 30 -7.47 7.13 -1.17
CA PHE A 30 -8.86 7.30 -1.64
C PHE A 30 -9.02 7.07 -3.14
N GLY A 31 -7.97 7.30 -3.94
CA GLY A 31 -8.01 7.18 -5.39
C GLY A 31 -9.10 8.03 -6.03
N VAL A 32 -9.00 9.35 -5.90
CA VAL A 32 -9.97 10.28 -6.52
C VAL A 32 -9.88 10.19 -8.04
N ASN A 33 -11.04 10.23 -8.70
CA ASN A 33 -11.11 10.24 -10.15
C ASN A 33 -10.57 11.57 -10.68
N LEU A 34 -9.68 11.50 -11.67
CA LEU A 34 -9.00 12.64 -12.25
C LEU A 34 -9.41 12.82 -13.71
N ARG A 35 -9.49 14.07 -14.12
CA ARG A 35 -9.44 14.52 -15.50
C ARG A 35 -8.01 15.03 -15.78
N LEU A 36 -7.35 14.40 -16.73
CA LEU A 36 -6.00 14.74 -17.15
C LEU A 36 -6.03 15.46 -18.49
N SER A 37 -5.30 16.56 -18.61
CA SER A 37 -5.08 17.26 -19.88
C SER A 37 -3.78 16.76 -20.50
N ILE A 38 -3.89 16.11 -21.66
CA ILE A 38 -2.80 15.38 -22.31
C ILE A 38 -2.49 16.02 -23.66
N ARG A 39 -1.20 16.18 -23.95
CA ARG A 39 -0.69 16.53 -25.28
C ARG A 39 0.63 15.79 -25.52
N GLU A 40 0.80 15.23 -26.72
CA GLU A 40 2.04 14.55 -27.13
C GLU A 40 2.55 13.49 -26.11
N ASN A 41 1.64 12.69 -25.54
CA ASN A 41 1.93 11.67 -24.51
C ASN A 41 2.53 12.23 -23.21
N GLN A 42 2.36 13.53 -22.94
CA GLN A 42 2.69 14.17 -21.67
C GLN A 42 1.43 14.73 -21.01
N ILE A 43 1.45 14.76 -19.68
CA ILE A 43 0.37 15.29 -18.87
C ILE A 43 0.79 16.69 -18.44
N PHE A 44 -0.12 17.65 -18.61
CA PHE A 44 0.11 19.04 -18.22
C PHE A 44 -0.72 19.47 -17.03
N LEU A 45 -1.90 18.88 -16.87
CA LEU A 45 -2.84 19.26 -15.83
C LEU A 45 -3.57 18.01 -15.30
N ALA A 46 -3.79 18.00 -13.98
CA ALA A 46 -4.60 17.01 -13.30
C ALA A 46 -5.65 17.70 -12.42
N GLU A 47 -6.92 17.45 -12.71
CA GLU A 47 -8.06 18.03 -12.00
C GLU A 47 -9.00 16.93 -11.50
N PRO A 48 -9.75 17.14 -10.40
CA PRO A 48 -10.76 16.19 -9.97
C PRO A 48 -11.93 16.13 -10.96
N SER A 49 -12.38 14.93 -11.34
CA SER A 49 -13.54 14.77 -12.24
C SER A 49 -14.88 14.86 -11.50
N ASP A 50 -14.92 14.40 -10.25
CA ASP A 50 -16.16 14.21 -9.51
C ASP A 50 -16.62 15.51 -8.83
N PRO A 51 -17.83 16.02 -9.12
CA PRO A 51 -18.31 17.30 -8.57
C PRO A 51 -18.58 17.24 -7.06
N SER A 52 -18.76 16.06 -6.50
CA SER A 52 -18.98 15.86 -5.06
C SER A 52 -17.71 16.11 -4.23
N THR A 53 -16.54 15.86 -4.84
CA THR A 53 -15.21 16.06 -4.27
C THR A 53 -14.37 16.95 -5.19
N PRO A 54 -14.66 18.26 -5.26
CA PRO A 54 -14.00 19.18 -6.20
C PRO A 54 -12.57 19.57 -5.76
N TRP A 55 -12.01 18.86 -4.78
CA TRP A 55 -10.73 19.17 -4.17
C TRP A 55 -9.73 18.05 -4.46
N LEU A 56 -8.51 18.45 -4.78
CA LEU A 56 -7.37 17.55 -4.98
C LEU A 56 -6.17 18.12 -4.23
N THR A 57 -5.32 17.25 -3.71
CA THR A 57 -4.10 17.66 -3.02
C THR A 57 -3.06 18.21 -3.99
N ASP A 58 -2.14 19.04 -3.50
CA ASP A 58 -1.03 19.55 -4.32
C ASP A 58 -0.16 18.40 -4.85
N LYS A 59 -0.01 17.32 -4.08
CA LYS A 59 0.67 16.10 -4.51
C LYS A 59 -0.07 15.43 -5.68
N GLY A 60 -1.38 15.24 -5.58
CA GLY A 60 -2.23 14.69 -6.65
C GLY A 60 -2.37 15.61 -7.87
N ARG A 61 -2.12 16.91 -7.74
CA ARG A 61 -2.10 17.87 -8.87
C ARG A 61 -0.79 17.85 -9.66
N LEU A 62 0.32 17.41 -9.05
CA LEU A 62 1.68 17.59 -9.59
C LEU A 62 2.48 16.29 -9.67
N PHE A 63 1.90 15.13 -9.35
CA PHE A 63 2.60 13.84 -9.32
C PHE A 63 3.17 13.41 -10.68
N PHE A 64 2.57 13.87 -11.78
CA PHE A 64 2.95 13.44 -13.13
C PHE A 64 4.33 13.93 -13.57
N ASP A 65 4.87 14.99 -12.95
CA ASP A 65 6.23 15.47 -13.21
C ASP A 65 7.29 14.37 -12.96
N GLY A 66 7.12 13.61 -11.87
CA GLY A 66 8.01 12.50 -11.52
C GLY A 66 7.81 11.22 -12.34
N MET A 67 6.81 11.16 -13.23
CA MET A 67 6.52 9.97 -14.03
C MET A 67 7.39 9.87 -15.29
N PHE A 68 7.77 11.00 -15.88
CA PHE A 68 8.38 11.04 -17.22
C PHE A 68 9.92 11.11 -17.21
N GLU A 69 10.55 10.68 -16.12
CA GLU A 69 12.00 10.73 -16.03
C GLU A 69 12.68 9.87 -17.11
N LYS A 70 13.54 10.49 -17.92
CA LYS A 70 14.22 9.87 -19.06
C LYS A 70 15.39 9.00 -18.58
N SER A 71 15.11 7.82 -18.05
CA SER A 71 16.16 6.82 -17.82
C SER A 71 16.57 6.16 -19.15
N PRO A 72 17.87 5.94 -19.45
CA PRO A 72 18.27 5.17 -20.61
C PRO A 72 17.77 3.73 -20.48
N SER A 73 16.82 3.34 -21.32
CA SER A 73 16.34 1.96 -21.39
C SER A 73 17.37 1.12 -22.14
N THR A 74 18.14 0.32 -21.41
CA THR A 74 18.80 -0.83 -22.04
C THR A 74 17.72 -1.84 -22.40
N ALA A 75 17.66 -2.25 -23.66
CA ALA A 75 16.73 -3.27 -24.10
C ALA A 75 16.94 -4.55 -23.27
N THR A 76 15.87 -5.05 -22.66
CA THR A 76 15.91 -6.26 -21.85
C THR A 76 15.61 -7.49 -22.69
N ASP A 77 16.53 -8.45 -22.72
CA ASP A 77 16.34 -9.74 -23.37
C ASP A 77 15.37 -10.63 -22.56
N TRP A 78 14.07 -10.38 -22.71
CA TRP A 78 13.01 -11.09 -21.98
C TRP A 78 13.10 -12.61 -22.11
N LYS A 79 13.37 -13.11 -23.32
CA LYS A 79 13.46 -14.56 -23.58
C LYS A 79 14.57 -15.20 -22.77
N LYS A 80 15.78 -14.64 -22.84
CA LYS A 80 16.97 -15.11 -22.11
C LYS A 80 16.77 -15.03 -20.60
N PHE A 81 16.16 -13.96 -20.11
CA PHE A 81 15.83 -13.83 -18.68
C PHE A 81 14.93 -14.98 -18.20
N PHE A 82 13.83 -15.23 -18.92
CA PHE A 82 12.89 -16.27 -18.55
C PHE A 82 13.48 -17.68 -18.65
N GLU A 83 14.31 -17.95 -19.66
CA GLU A 83 15.05 -19.21 -19.79
C GLU A 83 15.98 -19.41 -18.57
N ASN A 84 16.85 -18.44 -18.29
CA ASN A 84 17.78 -18.49 -17.16
C ASN A 84 17.06 -18.72 -15.82
N VAL A 85 16.01 -17.96 -15.54
CA VAL A 85 15.26 -18.09 -14.27
C VAL A 85 14.59 -19.45 -14.17
N SER A 86 14.09 -19.98 -15.28
CA SER A 86 13.45 -21.30 -15.29
C SER A 86 14.46 -22.43 -15.02
N GLU A 87 15.66 -22.36 -15.60
CA GLU A 87 16.76 -23.30 -15.34
C GLU A 87 17.22 -23.22 -13.88
N LEU A 88 17.35 -22.01 -13.35
CA LEU A 88 17.73 -21.77 -11.95
C LEU A 88 16.69 -22.34 -10.98
N MET A 89 15.40 -22.15 -11.25
CA MET A 89 14.31 -22.71 -10.44
C MET A 89 14.35 -24.23 -10.41
N TYR A 90 14.50 -24.85 -11.59
CA TYR A 90 14.61 -26.30 -11.71
C TYR A 90 15.80 -26.87 -10.93
N PHE A 91 16.98 -26.25 -11.08
CA PHE A 91 18.19 -26.68 -10.37
C PHE A 91 18.06 -26.52 -8.86
N MET A 92 17.52 -25.39 -8.40
CA MET A 92 17.31 -25.12 -6.98
C MET A 92 16.31 -26.09 -6.36
N ASP A 93 15.26 -26.46 -7.09
CA ASP A 93 14.31 -27.49 -6.65
C ASP A 93 14.99 -28.84 -6.46
N HIS A 94 15.74 -29.28 -7.47
CA HIS A 94 16.49 -30.54 -7.40
C HIS A 94 17.49 -30.53 -6.23
N LEU A 95 18.19 -29.41 -5.99
CA LEU A 95 19.10 -29.26 -4.85
C LEU A 95 18.38 -29.34 -3.50
N ASN A 96 17.22 -28.69 -3.38
CA ASN A 96 16.41 -28.70 -2.16
C ASN A 96 15.95 -30.14 -1.83
N PHE A 97 15.63 -30.94 -2.85
CA PHE A 97 15.24 -32.34 -2.69
C PHE A 97 16.39 -33.18 -2.12
N HIS A 98 17.58 -33.10 -2.73
CA HIS A 98 18.74 -33.91 -2.31
C HIS A 98 19.34 -33.49 -0.97
N LYS A 99 19.49 -32.17 -0.75
CA LYS A 99 20.17 -31.65 0.46
C LYS A 99 19.21 -31.40 1.62
N ARG A 100 17.90 -31.60 1.44
CA ARG A 100 16.84 -31.19 2.40
C ARG A 100 17.02 -29.76 2.90
N ASN A 101 17.50 -28.88 2.03
CA ASN A 101 17.58 -27.45 2.30
C ASN A 101 16.31 -26.80 1.76
N ALA A 102 15.83 -25.75 2.42
CA ALA A 102 14.64 -25.01 2.02
C ALA A 102 15.05 -23.63 1.50
N PHE A 103 15.75 -23.56 0.36
CA PHE A 103 16.02 -22.27 -0.28
C PHE A 103 14.80 -21.82 -1.07
N SER A 104 14.32 -20.61 -0.77
CA SER A 104 13.16 -20.02 -1.44
C SER A 104 13.54 -18.90 -2.41
N PHE A 105 12.69 -18.69 -3.41
CA PHE A 105 12.67 -17.48 -4.23
C PHE A 105 11.63 -16.53 -3.68
N ILE A 106 12.06 -15.34 -3.27
CA ILE A 106 11.21 -14.44 -2.48
C ILE A 106 10.80 -13.25 -3.33
N PHE A 107 9.50 -13.14 -3.60
CA PHE A 107 8.91 -11.93 -4.16
C PHE A 107 8.62 -10.95 -3.03
N VAL A 108 9.19 -9.77 -3.14
CA VAL A 108 8.98 -8.66 -2.23
C VAL A 108 8.26 -7.56 -2.98
N PHE A 109 7.15 -7.08 -2.44
CA PHE A 109 6.32 -6.11 -3.14
C PHE A 109 5.71 -5.07 -2.20
N GLU A 110 5.46 -3.91 -2.79
CA GLU A 110 4.61 -2.83 -2.31
C GLU A 110 3.83 -2.28 -3.51
N ASN A 111 2.71 -1.60 -3.29
CA ASN A 111 2.00 -0.90 -4.36
C ASN A 111 1.66 -1.75 -5.61
N LEU A 112 0.95 -2.86 -5.37
CA LEU A 112 0.46 -3.76 -6.41
C LEU A 112 -1.02 -3.54 -6.74
N SER A 113 -1.38 -3.84 -7.99
CA SER A 113 -2.76 -4.02 -8.44
C SER A 113 -3.33 -5.38 -8.04
N LEU A 114 -4.65 -5.51 -8.13
CA LEU A 114 -5.32 -6.77 -7.81
C LEU A 114 -5.01 -7.87 -8.83
N GLU A 115 -4.83 -7.53 -10.11
CA GLU A 115 -4.46 -8.48 -11.15
C GLU A 115 -3.08 -9.10 -10.87
N THR A 116 -2.08 -8.26 -10.60
CA THR A 116 -0.72 -8.71 -10.29
C THR A 116 -0.67 -9.54 -9.03
N LEU A 117 -1.35 -9.08 -7.97
CA LEU A 117 -1.41 -9.75 -6.68
C LEU A 117 -2.04 -11.15 -6.78
N ASN A 118 -3.17 -11.28 -7.49
CA ASN A 118 -3.82 -12.58 -7.70
C ASN A 118 -2.96 -13.52 -8.55
N MET A 119 -2.27 -13.01 -9.57
CA MET A 119 -1.33 -13.83 -10.35
C MET A 119 -0.15 -14.33 -9.49
N LEU A 120 0.42 -13.47 -8.63
CA LEU A 120 1.48 -13.87 -7.70
C LEU A 120 0.98 -14.92 -6.70
N TYR A 121 -0.27 -14.78 -6.24
CA TYR A 121 -0.88 -15.73 -5.33
C TYR A 121 -1.08 -17.11 -5.98
N LEU A 122 -1.60 -17.18 -7.20
CA LEU A 122 -1.70 -18.42 -7.99
C LEU A 122 -0.32 -19.06 -8.22
N LEU A 123 0.70 -18.23 -8.49
CA LEU A 123 2.07 -18.67 -8.68
C LEU A 123 2.66 -19.28 -7.39
N LYS A 124 2.40 -18.68 -6.23
CA LYS A 124 2.76 -19.25 -4.92
C LYS A 124 2.04 -20.58 -4.64
N GLN A 125 0.77 -20.70 -5.04
CA GLN A 125 0.03 -21.95 -4.88
C GLN A 125 0.63 -23.08 -5.70
N ASN A 126 1.04 -22.79 -6.94
CA ASN A 126 1.65 -23.78 -7.83
C ASN A 126 3.10 -24.13 -7.50
N CYS A 127 3.87 -23.22 -6.90
CA CYS A 127 5.29 -23.42 -6.64
C CYS A 127 5.61 -23.28 -5.15
N SER A 128 5.93 -24.40 -4.48
CA SER A 128 6.31 -24.39 -3.06
C SER A 128 7.59 -23.60 -2.77
N LEU A 129 8.51 -23.51 -3.73
CA LEU A 129 9.77 -22.75 -3.64
C LEU A 129 9.56 -21.25 -3.52
N ILE A 130 8.39 -20.75 -3.93
CA ILE A 130 8.15 -19.32 -4.06
C ILE A 130 7.43 -18.81 -2.82
N GLU A 131 8.03 -17.80 -2.20
CA GLU A 131 7.47 -17.10 -1.06
C GLU A 131 7.12 -15.66 -1.40
N LEU A 132 6.00 -15.20 -0.84
CA LEU A 132 5.50 -13.84 -1.01
C LEU A 132 5.68 -13.10 0.32
N ARG A 133 6.37 -11.96 0.28
CA ARG A 133 6.65 -11.12 1.44
C ARG A 133 6.27 -9.66 1.19
N LYS A 134 5.72 -9.00 2.21
CA LYS A 134 5.61 -7.54 2.25
C LYS A 134 6.93 -6.94 2.71
N LEU A 135 7.27 -5.76 2.21
CA LEU A 135 8.49 -5.07 2.61
C LEU A 135 8.38 -4.53 4.05
N GLU A 136 7.30 -3.79 4.33
CA GLU A 136 7.02 -3.25 5.64
C GLU A 136 6.35 -4.26 6.58
N ASN A 137 6.64 -4.11 7.89
CA ASN A 137 6.04 -4.93 8.93
C ASN A 137 4.56 -4.59 9.09
N TYR A 138 3.67 -5.57 8.97
CA TYR A 138 2.25 -5.40 9.27
C TYR A 138 1.73 -6.57 10.11
N LYS A 139 1.26 -6.27 11.32
CA LYS A 139 0.76 -7.30 12.26
C LYS A 139 -0.77 -7.29 12.45
N GLY A 140 -1.49 -6.48 11.68
CA GLY A 140 -2.95 -6.46 11.70
C GLY A 140 -3.56 -7.83 11.39
N LEU A 141 -4.77 -8.03 11.88
CA LEU A 141 -5.65 -9.11 11.44
C LEU A 141 -6.33 -8.68 10.14
N ASN A 142 -6.69 -9.64 9.31
CA ASN A 142 -7.33 -9.42 8.01
C ASN A 142 -8.53 -10.35 7.83
N ASP A 143 -9.13 -10.79 8.94
CA ASP A 143 -10.26 -11.73 8.92
C ASP A 143 -11.57 -11.01 8.55
N LEU A 144 -11.66 -9.72 8.88
CA LEU A 144 -12.82 -8.86 8.61
C LEU A 144 -12.37 -7.57 7.93
N GLU A 145 -13.15 -7.08 6.97
CA GLU A 145 -12.89 -5.85 6.21
C GLU A 145 -12.77 -4.62 7.11
N SER A 146 -13.57 -4.56 8.19
CA SER A 146 -13.54 -3.47 9.17
C SER A 146 -12.17 -3.30 9.83
N GLN A 147 -11.32 -4.33 9.83
CA GLN A 147 -9.99 -4.25 10.45
C GLN A 147 -8.95 -3.54 9.57
N TYR A 148 -9.27 -3.24 8.31
CA TYR A 148 -8.32 -2.64 7.37
C TYR A 148 -8.96 -1.68 6.36
N GLN A 149 -10.26 -1.44 6.42
CA GLN A 149 -10.98 -0.47 5.60
C GLN A 149 -11.62 0.62 6.47
N LEU A 150 -11.94 1.75 5.83
CA LEU A 150 -12.82 2.76 6.37
C LEU A 150 -14.27 2.30 6.18
N GLY A 151 -15.02 2.23 7.28
CA GLY A 151 -16.44 1.91 7.24
C GLY A 151 -17.28 3.07 6.70
N VAL A 152 -18.53 2.74 6.37
CA VAL A 152 -19.54 3.67 5.85
C VAL A 152 -19.82 4.83 6.82
N SER A 153 -19.48 4.69 8.11
CA SER A 153 -19.61 5.77 9.11
C SER A 153 -18.74 6.99 8.82
N THR A 154 -17.67 6.81 8.03
CA THR A 154 -16.75 7.89 7.64
C THR A 154 -17.21 8.69 6.42
N GLU A 155 -18.27 8.22 5.73
CA GLU A 155 -18.87 8.95 4.62
C GLU A 155 -19.54 10.23 5.10
N LYS A 156 -19.51 11.27 4.26
CA LYS A 156 -20.00 12.62 4.58
C LYS A 156 -21.41 12.64 5.16
N SER A 157 -22.35 11.88 4.58
CA SER A 157 -23.75 11.83 5.01
C SER A 157 -23.91 11.29 6.43
N LYS A 158 -23.23 10.19 6.75
CA LYS A 158 -23.30 9.53 8.06
C LYS A 158 -22.46 10.26 9.10
N LEU A 159 -21.27 10.73 8.72
CA LEU A 159 -20.38 11.47 9.61
C LEU A 159 -21.06 12.71 10.19
N HIS A 160 -21.99 13.35 9.46
CA HIS A 160 -22.81 14.46 9.95
C HIS A 160 -23.63 14.18 11.21
N ILE A 161 -23.98 12.91 11.48
CA ILE A 161 -24.79 12.50 12.65
C ILE A 161 -23.90 12.31 13.89
N SER A 162 -22.61 12.00 13.71
CA SER A 162 -21.69 11.73 14.81
C SER A 162 -21.46 12.96 15.70
N THR A 163 -21.35 12.77 17.01
CA THR A 163 -21.06 13.86 17.98
C THR A 163 -19.63 13.83 18.50
N LEU A 164 -18.93 12.71 18.34
CA LEU A 164 -17.57 12.52 18.83
C LEU A 164 -16.73 11.73 17.82
N GLY A 165 -15.51 12.17 17.58
CA GLY A 165 -14.51 11.45 16.79
C GLY A 165 -13.27 11.18 17.62
N ILE A 166 -12.66 10.01 17.44
CA ILE A 166 -11.40 9.63 18.07
C ILE A 166 -10.41 9.23 16.97
N LEU A 167 -9.29 9.93 16.92
CA LEU A 167 -8.16 9.63 16.04
C LEU A 167 -7.08 8.92 16.84
N VAL A 168 -6.59 7.77 16.37
CA VAL A 168 -5.48 7.03 16.99
C VAL A 168 -4.35 6.85 15.99
N ASN A 169 -3.25 7.56 16.24
CA ASN A 169 -2.07 7.56 15.37
C ASN A 169 -2.35 7.85 13.88
N THR A 170 -3.30 8.74 13.60
CA THR A 170 -3.69 9.14 12.24
C THR A 170 -3.48 10.62 12.04
N ASN A 171 -2.92 11.01 10.91
CA ASN A 171 -2.91 12.39 10.46
C ASN A 171 -3.75 12.54 9.18
N PRO A 172 -5.09 12.69 9.30
CA PRO A 172 -5.97 12.72 8.13
C PRO A 172 -5.67 13.88 7.19
N ARG A 173 -5.00 14.96 7.65
CA ARG A 173 -4.62 16.07 6.77
C ARG A 173 -3.71 15.62 5.62
N TYR A 174 -2.82 14.67 5.87
CA TYR A 174 -1.84 14.18 4.89
C TYR A 174 -2.14 12.76 4.40
N GLU A 175 -2.64 11.89 5.27
CA GLU A 175 -2.95 10.49 4.96
C GLU A 175 -4.27 10.29 4.21
N GLY A 176 -5.16 11.29 4.25
CA GLY A 176 -6.52 11.13 3.77
C GLY A 176 -7.30 12.43 3.78
N TYR A 177 -6.95 13.36 2.89
CA TYR A 177 -7.45 14.73 2.94
C TYR A 177 -8.98 14.82 2.82
N ILE A 178 -9.62 13.91 2.08
CA ILE A 178 -11.09 13.85 1.96
C ILE A 178 -11.73 13.64 3.32
N LEU A 179 -11.17 12.71 4.12
CA LEU A 179 -11.62 12.48 5.49
C LEU A 179 -11.41 13.74 6.34
N ASN A 180 -10.27 14.41 6.21
CA ASN A 180 -10.00 15.66 6.92
C ASN A 180 -10.99 16.76 6.57
N LEU A 181 -11.33 16.92 5.29
CA LEU A 181 -12.33 17.87 4.81
C LEU A 181 -13.72 17.55 5.36
N ASN A 182 -14.11 16.27 5.39
CA ASN A 182 -15.38 15.82 5.96
C ASN A 182 -15.43 16.08 7.48
N LEU A 183 -14.35 15.79 8.21
CA LEU A 183 -14.23 16.08 9.64
C LEU A 183 -14.28 17.58 9.93
N ARG A 184 -13.57 18.39 9.14
CA ARG A 184 -13.61 19.86 9.22
C ARG A 184 -15.03 20.37 8.97
N GLN A 185 -15.70 19.87 7.93
CA GLN A 185 -17.08 20.25 7.63
C GLN A 185 -18.02 19.89 8.77
N ARG A 186 -17.86 18.71 9.39
CA ARG A 186 -18.64 18.30 10.57
C ARG A 186 -18.38 19.19 11.77
N PHE A 187 -17.10 19.50 12.04
CA PHE A 187 -16.70 20.35 13.14
C PHE A 187 -17.32 21.76 13.01
N LEU A 188 -17.29 22.34 11.81
CA LEU A 188 -17.89 23.65 11.54
C LEU A 188 -19.41 23.71 11.75
N LYS A 189 -20.12 22.57 11.67
CA LYS A 189 -21.56 22.49 11.99
C LYS A 189 -21.86 22.55 13.50
N GLY A 190 -20.84 22.50 14.38
CA GLY A 190 -20.99 22.54 15.84
C GLY A 190 -21.38 21.19 16.46
N ASN A 191 -21.36 21.10 17.79
CA ASN A 191 -21.68 19.88 18.57
C ASN A 191 -20.86 18.65 18.14
N PHE A 192 -19.59 18.84 17.81
CA PHE A 192 -18.67 17.77 17.46
C PHE A 192 -17.34 17.97 18.17
N LYS A 193 -16.91 16.96 18.94
CA LYS A 193 -15.59 16.95 19.60
C LYS A 193 -14.68 15.94 18.90
N LEU A 194 -13.47 16.35 18.54
CA LEU A 194 -12.45 15.46 17.97
C LEU A 194 -11.31 15.26 18.99
N LEU A 195 -11.14 14.03 19.42
CA LEU A 195 -10.06 13.59 20.33
C LEU A 195 -8.92 12.99 19.51
N ASN A 196 -7.67 13.33 19.83
CA ASN A 196 -6.48 12.81 19.16
C ASN A 196 -5.56 12.10 20.16
N LEU A 197 -5.33 10.81 19.91
CA LEU A 197 -4.35 9.95 20.58
C LEU A 197 -3.14 9.77 19.67
N GLY A 198 -2.15 10.63 19.82
CA GLY A 198 -0.98 10.65 18.96
C GLY A 198 -0.07 11.83 19.26
N SER A 199 0.79 12.14 18.28
CA SER A 199 1.50 13.42 18.25
C SER A 199 0.50 14.59 18.20
N THR A 200 0.94 15.77 18.60
CA THR A 200 0.18 17.00 18.41
C THR A 200 0.10 17.31 16.92
N LEU A 201 -1.11 17.43 16.38
CA LEU A 201 -1.35 17.63 14.94
C LEU A 201 -2.07 18.96 14.70
N ASP A 202 -1.68 19.64 13.61
CA ASP A 202 -2.48 20.74 13.05
C ASP A 202 -3.35 20.19 11.91
N LEU A 203 -4.63 19.92 12.21
CA LEU A 203 -5.62 19.45 11.25
C LEU A 203 -6.40 20.58 10.57
N THR A 204 -5.99 21.84 10.73
CA THR A 204 -6.68 23.07 10.27
C THR A 204 -7.96 23.45 11.03
N PHE A 205 -8.32 22.67 12.05
CA PHE A 205 -9.39 22.94 13.01
C PHE A 205 -8.97 22.39 14.39
N PRO A 206 -9.49 22.91 15.51
CA PRO A 206 -8.99 22.56 16.83
C PRO A 206 -9.33 21.11 17.21
N THR A 207 -8.37 20.45 17.86
CA THR A 207 -8.50 19.07 18.35
C THR A 207 -8.09 18.98 19.81
N TYR A 208 -8.70 18.05 20.55
CA TYR A 208 -8.32 17.77 21.93
C TYR A 208 -7.27 16.66 21.93
N ASN A 209 -6.01 17.04 22.16
CA ASN A 209 -4.91 16.08 22.24
C ASN A 209 -4.91 15.38 23.60
N LEU A 210 -5.11 14.06 23.57
CA LEU A 210 -5.03 13.18 24.74
C LEU A 210 -3.58 12.82 25.07
N GLY A 211 -2.71 12.80 24.05
CA GLY A 211 -1.28 12.51 24.13
C GLY A 211 -0.89 11.21 23.41
N SER A 212 0.41 10.86 23.44
CA SER A 212 1.00 9.81 22.59
C SER A 212 1.44 8.54 23.33
N ASN A 213 1.28 8.51 24.65
CA ASN A 213 1.77 7.42 25.50
C ASN A 213 0.70 6.35 25.72
N PHE A 214 1.13 5.09 25.82
CA PHE A 214 0.24 3.98 26.17
C PHE A 214 -0.44 4.15 27.53
N GLY A 215 0.17 4.88 28.47
CA GLY A 215 -0.43 5.18 29.78
C GLY A 215 -1.78 5.91 29.68
N ILE A 216 -1.98 6.74 28.64
CA ILE A 216 -3.26 7.43 28.42
C ILE A 216 -4.34 6.45 27.99
N LEU A 217 -4.02 5.52 27.08
CA LEU A 217 -4.93 4.44 26.70
C LEU A 217 -5.29 3.56 27.89
N LYS A 218 -4.33 3.28 28.77
CA LYS A 218 -4.58 2.59 30.04
C LYS A 218 -5.57 3.36 30.93
N SER A 219 -5.35 4.67 31.12
CA SER A 219 -6.26 5.51 31.91
C SER A 219 -7.67 5.63 31.31
N LEU A 220 -7.79 5.59 29.98
CA LEU A 220 -9.08 5.55 29.28
C LEU A 220 -9.82 4.23 29.52
N ALA A 221 -9.09 3.11 29.50
CA ALA A 221 -9.67 1.79 29.78
C ALA A 221 -10.02 1.59 31.26
N GLU A 222 -9.27 2.21 32.18
CA GLU A 222 -9.58 2.23 33.62
C GLU A 222 -10.71 3.21 33.98
N GLY A 223 -11.09 4.10 33.07
CA GLY A 223 -12.15 5.08 33.29
C GLY A 223 -11.73 6.31 34.11
N THR A 224 -10.42 6.52 34.35
CA THR A 224 -9.92 7.64 35.15
C THR A 224 -9.77 8.93 34.36
N HIS A 225 -9.84 8.86 33.02
CA HIS A 225 -9.62 10.01 32.14
C HIS A 225 -10.89 10.88 32.01
N ILE A 226 -10.72 12.21 31.92
CA ILE A 226 -11.84 13.17 31.88
C ILE A 226 -12.81 12.92 30.70
N PHE A 227 -12.29 12.54 29.53
CA PHE A 227 -13.07 12.27 28.32
C PHE A 227 -13.81 10.91 28.32
N CYS A 228 -13.65 10.05 29.35
CA CYS A 228 -14.44 8.82 29.44
C CYS A 228 -15.95 9.10 29.51
N GLN A 229 -16.34 10.20 30.16
CA GLN A 229 -17.74 10.64 30.20
C GLN A 229 -18.22 11.10 28.82
N ASP A 230 -17.42 11.90 28.10
CA ASP A 230 -17.73 12.35 26.75
C ASP A 230 -17.97 11.15 25.80
N ILE A 231 -17.09 10.14 25.86
CA ILE A 231 -17.21 8.90 25.06
C ILE A 231 -18.53 8.16 25.36
N LYS A 232 -18.90 8.07 26.65
CA LYS A 232 -20.13 7.39 27.06
C LYS A 232 -21.41 8.15 26.64
N THR A 233 -21.37 9.48 26.65
CA THR A 233 -22.53 10.32 26.27
C THR A 233 -22.66 10.55 24.77
N ALA A 234 -21.64 10.21 23.98
CA ALA A 234 -21.61 10.51 22.56
C ALA A 234 -22.68 9.71 21.79
N ALA A 235 -23.44 10.42 20.95
CA ALA A 235 -24.23 9.81 19.89
C ALA A 235 -23.32 9.48 18.69
N PHE A 236 -23.29 8.20 18.31
CA PHE A 236 -22.52 7.65 17.18
C PHE A 236 -21.04 8.08 17.16
N PRO A 237 -20.24 7.74 18.18
CA PRO A 237 -18.82 8.03 18.16
C PRO A 237 -18.12 7.27 17.03
N ILE A 238 -17.12 7.91 16.40
CA ILE A 238 -16.33 7.30 15.31
C ILE A 238 -14.89 7.13 15.79
N LEU A 239 -14.33 5.94 15.62
CA LEU A 239 -12.93 5.65 15.86
C LEU A 239 -12.20 5.46 14.53
N ILE A 240 -11.11 6.20 14.33
CA ILE A 240 -10.26 6.12 13.13
C ILE A 240 -8.83 5.85 13.57
N THR A 241 -8.20 4.85 12.95
CA THR A 241 -6.83 4.43 13.20
C THR A 241 -6.07 4.34 11.88
N ASN A 242 -4.74 4.39 11.90
CA ASN A 242 -3.91 4.21 10.70
C ASN A 242 -3.28 2.81 10.70
N THR A 243 -3.09 2.24 9.52
CA THR A 243 -2.26 1.04 9.29
C THR A 243 -0.91 1.07 9.99
N ASP A 244 -0.30 2.24 10.13
CA ASP A 244 1.01 2.42 10.76
C ASP A 244 1.03 2.03 12.24
N LEU A 245 -0.13 2.09 12.91
CA LEU A 245 -0.27 1.54 14.25
C LEU A 245 0.11 0.05 14.27
N PHE A 246 -0.23 -0.69 13.23
CA PHE A 246 0.03 -2.13 13.10
C PHE A 246 1.46 -2.50 12.70
N LYS A 247 2.32 -1.51 12.41
CA LYS A 247 3.77 -1.74 12.24
C LYS A 247 4.45 -2.07 13.56
N ARG A 248 3.90 -1.57 14.67
CA ARG A 248 4.44 -1.81 16.00
C ARG A 248 4.27 -3.27 16.44
N SER A 249 5.18 -3.76 17.25
CA SER A 249 5.09 -5.12 17.78
C SER A 249 3.96 -5.31 18.80
N ASP A 250 3.58 -4.24 19.51
CA ASP A 250 2.55 -4.21 20.56
C ASP A 250 1.16 -3.77 20.05
N ALA A 251 0.99 -3.61 18.73
CA ALA A 251 -0.24 -3.09 18.12
C ALA A 251 -1.52 -3.85 18.50
N LYS A 252 -1.43 -5.17 18.69
CA LYS A 252 -2.58 -5.98 19.13
C LYS A 252 -3.15 -5.52 20.48
N ILE A 253 -2.27 -5.09 21.40
CA ILE A 253 -2.67 -4.60 22.72
C ILE A 253 -3.44 -3.29 22.59
N PHE A 254 -3.04 -2.39 21.69
CA PHE A 254 -3.75 -1.12 21.47
C PHE A 254 -5.22 -1.35 21.09
N VAL A 255 -5.46 -2.27 20.16
CA VAL A 255 -6.82 -2.65 19.74
C VAL A 255 -7.57 -3.30 20.90
N ASP A 256 -6.94 -4.19 21.66
CA ASP A 256 -7.61 -4.87 22.78
C ASP A 256 -7.94 -3.91 23.93
N VAL A 257 -7.10 -2.92 24.23
CA VAL A 257 -7.37 -1.88 25.26
C VAL A 257 -8.55 -1.00 24.85
N LEU A 258 -8.66 -0.63 23.57
CA LEU A 258 -9.82 0.11 23.05
C LEU A 258 -11.13 -0.68 23.17
N LYS A 259 -11.08 -2.02 23.13
CA LYS A 259 -12.24 -2.87 23.42
C LYS A 259 -12.66 -2.72 24.88
N TYR A 260 -11.70 -2.85 25.80
CA TYR A 260 -11.99 -2.76 27.24
C TYR A 260 -12.51 -1.40 27.67
N ALA A 261 -12.10 -0.33 26.99
CA ALA A 261 -12.61 1.02 27.23
C ALA A 261 -14.08 1.21 26.78
N SER A 262 -14.75 0.18 26.25
CA SER A 262 -16.08 0.24 25.59
C SER A 262 -16.15 1.23 24.41
N VAL A 263 -15.01 1.79 23.99
CA VAL A 263 -14.91 2.69 22.84
C VAL A 263 -15.34 1.97 21.57
N LEU A 264 -15.04 0.67 21.45
CA LEU A 264 -15.41 -0.13 20.28
C LEU A 264 -16.85 -0.59 20.27
N ASP A 265 -17.44 -0.83 21.45
CA ASP A 265 -18.85 -1.20 21.57
C ASP A 265 -19.75 0.02 21.34
N THR A 266 -19.28 1.21 21.75
CA THR A 266 -19.96 2.49 21.49
C THR A 266 -19.72 3.00 20.07
N ALA A 267 -18.59 2.66 19.44
CA ALA A 267 -18.23 3.15 18.11
C ALA A 267 -19.19 2.65 17.02
N TRP A 268 -19.70 3.59 16.22
CA TRP A 268 -20.55 3.28 15.09
C TRP A 268 -19.72 2.62 13.97
N ASN A 269 -19.91 1.30 13.82
CA ASN A 269 -19.16 0.39 12.94
C ASN A 269 -17.72 0.05 13.40
N GLY A 270 -17.44 0.09 14.70
CA GLY A 270 -16.19 -0.42 15.26
C GLY A 270 -14.95 0.41 14.87
N ILE A 271 -13.87 -0.28 14.49
CA ILE A 271 -12.59 0.35 14.08
C ILE A 271 -12.69 0.73 12.61
N ASN A 272 -12.33 1.96 12.26
CA ASN A 272 -12.07 2.35 10.87
C ASN A 272 -10.56 2.48 10.69
N VAL A 273 -10.01 1.86 9.64
CA VAL A 273 -8.57 1.93 9.35
C VAL A 273 -8.34 2.73 8.08
N LEU A 274 -7.64 3.85 8.24
CA LEU A 274 -7.10 4.63 7.13
C LEU A 274 -5.82 3.96 6.66
N ASN A 275 -5.78 3.65 5.36
CA ASN A 275 -4.58 3.13 4.74
C ASN A 275 -3.81 4.26 4.04
N PRO A 276 -2.50 4.08 3.81
CA PRO A 276 -1.66 5.15 3.27
C PRO A 276 -1.64 5.18 1.74
N ASN A 277 -1.78 4.02 1.11
CA ASN A 277 -1.61 3.83 -0.33
C ASN A 277 -2.85 3.15 -0.93
N ILE A 278 -3.18 3.43 -2.19
CA ILE A 278 -4.36 2.87 -2.87
C ILE A 278 -4.31 1.34 -3.03
N SER A 279 -3.13 0.72 -3.01
CA SER A 279 -2.97 -0.73 -3.14
C SER A 279 -3.26 -1.51 -1.84
N SER A 280 -3.09 -0.84 -0.70
CA SER A 280 -2.92 -1.50 0.60
C SER A 280 -4.16 -2.28 1.05
N ALA A 281 -5.35 -1.70 0.85
CA ALA A 281 -6.63 -2.33 1.17
C ALA A 281 -6.81 -3.64 0.38
N GLY A 282 -6.44 -3.63 -0.90
CA GLY A 282 -6.53 -4.81 -1.76
C GLY A 282 -5.53 -5.90 -1.45
N ILE A 283 -4.33 -5.52 -1.00
CA ILE A 283 -3.34 -6.50 -0.54
C ILE A 283 -3.80 -7.13 0.78
N GLN A 284 -4.45 -6.38 1.66
CA GLN A 284 -4.98 -6.89 2.93
C GLN A 284 -6.21 -7.79 2.74
N SER A 285 -7.08 -7.50 1.76
CA SER A 285 -8.28 -8.29 1.51
C SER A 285 -8.01 -9.69 0.98
N LEU A 286 -6.94 -9.90 0.21
CA LEU A 286 -6.64 -11.22 -0.36
C LEU A 286 -6.15 -12.20 0.72
N ASN A 287 -5.03 -11.89 1.38
CA ASN A 287 -4.43 -12.76 2.38
C ASN A 287 -3.46 -11.99 3.29
N LYS A 288 -3.11 -12.60 4.43
CA LYS A 288 -2.08 -12.11 5.32
C LYS A 288 -0.70 -12.47 4.79
N PHE A 289 -0.08 -11.51 4.12
CA PHE A 289 1.31 -11.62 3.72
C PHE A 289 2.24 -11.32 4.91
N LEU A 290 3.19 -12.23 5.16
CA LEU A 290 4.22 -12.04 6.17
C LEU A 290 5.19 -10.94 5.71
N PRO A 291 5.67 -10.08 6.61
CA PRO A 291 6.69 -9.12 6.26
C PRO A 291 8.05 -9.78 6.09
N LEU A 292 8.93 -9.12 5.35
CA LEU A 292 10.30 -9.58 5.15
C LEU A 292 11.03 -9.61 6.49
N SER A 293 11.59 -10.78 6.79
CA SER A 293 12.15 -11.10 8.09
C SER A 293 13.61 -11.51 7.99
N ASN A 294 14.29 -11.52 9.13
CA ASN A 294 15.67 -11.98 9.25
C ASN A 294 15.88 -13.41 8.73
N GLN A 295 14.88 -14.29 8.86
CA GLN A 295 14.98 -15.69 8.44
C GLN A 295 15.03 -15.82 6.91
N ASP A 296 14.37 -14.90 6.21
CA ASP A 296 14.32 -14.86 4.75
C ASP A 296 15.71 -14.57 4.16
N PHE A 297 16.56 -13.80 4.85
CA PHE A 297 17.94 -13.52 4.44
C PHE A 297 18.91 -14.69 4.64
N VAL A 298 18.50 -15.73 5.37
CA VAL A 298 19.35 -16.91 5.62
C VAL A 298 19.17 -17.96 4.52
N ASN A 299 17.93 -18.22 4.11
CA ASN A 299 17.57 -19.34 3.22
C ASN A 299 16.96 -18.86 1.88
N PHE A 300 17.62 -17.95 1.18
CA PHE A 300 17.17 -17.51 -0.15
C PHE A 300 18.21 -17.76 -1.23
N PHE A 301 17.73 -17.95 -2.47
CA PHE A 301 18.59 -17.94 -3.66
C PHE A 301 18.30 -16.77 -4.60
N GLY A 302 17.12 -16.15 -4.51
CA GLY A 302 16.83 -14.96 -5.29
C GLY A 302 15.77 -14.08 -4.63
N PHE A 303 15.94 -12.77 -4.81
CA PHE A 303 14.94 -11.77 -4.46
C PHE A 303 14.40 -11.13 -5.73
N TYR A 304 13.08 -10.99 -5.77
CA TYR A 304 12.36 -10.35 -6.87
C TYR A 304 11.53 -9.20 -6.30
N TYR A 305 11.96 -7.96 -6.56
CA TYR A 305 11.28 -6.76 -6.09
C TYR A 305 10.32 -6.23 -7.15
N ILE A 306 9.08 -5.91 -6.76
CA ILE A 306 8.06 -5.31 -7.64
C ILE A 306 7.59 -3.99 -7.03
N ASN A 307 7.73 -2.89 -7.76
CA ASN A 307 7.23 -1.57 -7.36
C ASN A 307 7.77 -1.10 -5.98
N VAL A 308 8.96 -1.56 -5.61
CA VAL A 308 9.60 -1.26 -4.31
C VAL A 308 10.83 -0.39 -4.53
N SER A 309 10.94 0.68 -3.75
CA SER A 309 12.17 1.47 -3.60
C SER A 309 12.93 1.02 -2.35
N LEU A 310 14.16 0.50 -2.51
CA LEU A 310 14.96 0.00 -1.38
C LEU A 310 15.40 1.12 -0.43
N SER A 311 15.57 2.34 -0.94
CA SER A 311 16.04 3.50 -0.18
C SER A 311 15.01 4.04 0.82
N SER A 312 13.72 3.85 0.57
CA SER A 312 12.63 4.41 1.39
C SER A 312 12.26 3.53 2.59
N ALA A 313 12.49 2.22 2.45
CA ALA A 313 11.96 1.25 3.38
C ALA A 313 12.88 1.02 4.58
N SER A 314 12.46 1.53 5.74
CA SER A 314 13.19 1.36 7.00
C SER A 314 13.48 -0.09 7.37
N ASN A 315 12.58 -1.03 7.05
CA ASN A 315 12.78 -2.45 7.32
C ASN A 315 13.93 -3.02 6.48
N MET A 316 14.04 -2.61 5.21
CA MET A 316 15.13 -3.05 4.34
C MET A 316 16.48 -2.51 4.78
N GLN A 317 16.57 -1.22 5.05
CA GLN A 317 17.80 -0.61 5.55
C GLN A 317 18.31 -1.36 6.78
N LYS A 318 17.42 -1.61 7.74
CA LYS A 318 17.73 -2.39 8.93
C LYS A 318 18.19 -3.81 8.62
N LEU A 319 17.51 -4.51 7.70
CA LEU A 319 17.86 -5.90 7.34
C LEU A 319 19.21 -5.98 6.62
N VAL A 320 19.49 -5.03 5.72
CA VAL A 320 20.77 -4.92 5.02
C VAL A 320 21.88 -4.57 6.01
N GLU A 321 21.66 -3.62 6.93
CA GLU A 321 22.62 -3.29 7.99
C GLU A 321 22.93 -4.50 8.87
N LEU A 322 21.90 -5.21 9.34
CA LEU A 322 22.09 -6.45 10.12
C LEU A 322 22.85 -7.51 9.33
N TYR A 323 22.67 -7.56 8.00
CA TYR A 323 23.39 -8.47 7.14
C TYR A 323 24.86 -8.10 7.01
N MET A 324 25.14 -6.82 6.77
CA MET A 324 26.50 -6.29 6.66
C MET A 324 27.28 -6.45 7.96
N LEU A 325 26.60 -6.35 9.10
CA LEU A 325 27.16 -6.65 10.43
C LEU A 325 27.38 -8.16 10.68
N LYS A 326 27.10 -9.03 9.71
CA LYS A 326 27.23 -10.50 9.80
C LYS A 326 26.51 -11.10 10.99
N VAL A 327 25.40 -10.49 11.43
CA VAL A 327 24.55 -11.04 12.49
C VAL A 327 23.96 -12.38 12.05
N PHE A 328 23.76 -12.56 10.75
CA PHE A 328 23.26 -13.80 10.16
C PHE A 328 24.42 -14.80 9.96
N ASN A 329 24.73 -15.55 11.00
CA ASN A 329 25.57 -16.74 10.87
C ASN A 329 24.78 -17.83 10.14
N SER A 330 24.92 -17.90 8.82
CA SER A 330 24.51 -19.08 8.06
C SER A 330 25.73 -19.85 7.57
N ASN A 331 25.88 -21.09 8.03
CA ASN A 331 26.91 -22.01 7.54
C ASN A 331 26.64 -22.49 6.10
N LYS A 332 25.53 -22.06 5.49
CA LYS A 332 25.03 -22.50 4.18
C LYS A 332 24.97 -21.29 3.25
N THR A 333 26.09 -20.97 2.61
CA THR A 333 26.13 -19.90 1.60
C THR A 333 25.91 -20.49 0.21
N LEU A 334 24.80 -20.10 -0.42
CA LEU A 334 24.64 -20.33 -1.86
C LEU A 334 25.44 -19.26 -2.60
N ALA A 335 26.34 -19.68 -3.50
CA ALA A 335 27.26 -18.76 -4.16
C ALA A 335 26.54 -17.83 -5.14
N ASN A 336 25.56 -18.34 -5.90
CA ASN A 336 24.91 -17.58 -6.97
C ASN A 336 23.53 -17.10 -6.54
N LYS A 337 23.48 -15.86 -6.03
CA LYS A 337 22.22 -15.20 -5.66
C LYS A 337 21.84 -14.14 -6.67
N ILE A 338 20.54 -14.08 -6.98
CA ILE A 338 19.98 -13.22 -8.02
C ILE A 338 19.15 -12.12 -7.38
N PHE A 339 19.32 -10.89 -7.88
CA PHE A 339 18.47 -9.76 -7.57
C PHE A 339 17.74 -9.32 -8.83
N VAL A 340 16.41 -9.42 -8.82
CA VAL A 340 15.55 -8.93 -9.90
C VAL A 340 14.80 -7.70 -9.42
N ASP A 341 14.91 -6.62 -10.18
CA ASP A 341 14.27 -5.33 -9.90
C ASP A 341 13.24 -5.02 -10.98
N GLN A 342 11.95 -5.20 -10.67
CA GLN A 342 10.84 -4.83 -11.54
C GLN A 342 10.28 -3.48 -11.10
N ASN A 343 10.69 -2.44 -11.80
CA ASN A 343 10.31 -1.06 -11.54
C ASN A 343 10.28 -0.28 -12.85
N VAL A 344 9.65 0.90 -12.84
CA VAL A 344 9.61 1.78 -14.02
C VAL A 344 11.03 2.22 -14.40
N ASN A 345 11.84 2.58 -13.40
CA ASN A 345 13.25 2.93 -13.55
C ASN A 345 14.11 2.10 -12.59
N ALA A 346 15.40 1.97 -12.90
CA ALA A 346 16.37 1.19 -12.14
C ALA A 346 16.87 1.92 -10.86
N PHE A 347 15.96 2.36 -9.98
CA PHE A 347 16.31 3.09 -8.75
C PHE A 347 17.17 2.25 -7.80
N ASN A 348 16.90 0.95 -7.74
CA ASN A 348 17.56 0.06 -6.81
C ASN A 348 18.98 -0.30 -7.23
N LYS A 349 19.43 0.13 -8.42
CA LYS A 349 20.79 -0.13 -8.92
C LYS A 349 21.86 0.47 -7.99
N SER A 350 21.65 1.70 -7.51
CA SER A 350 22.58 2.36 -6.58
C SER A 350 22.69 1.62 -5.25
N SER A 351 21.56 1.17 -4.71
CA SER A 351 21.49 0.37 -3.48
C SER A 351 22.10 -1.02 -3.69
N TYR A 352 21.86 -1.63 -4.85
CA TYR A 352 22.48 -2.90 -5.23
C TYR A 352 24.00 -2.80 -5.31
N ASP A 353 24.54 -1.75 -5.93
CA ASP A 353 25.98 -1.58 -6.11
C ASP A 353 26.73 -1.52 -4.77
N GLN A 354 26.10 -1.04 -3.69
CA GLN A 354 26.67 -1.06 -2.33
C GLN A 354 26.78 -2.46 -1.73
N VAL A 355 25.89 -3.38 -2.14
CA VAL A 355 25.75 -4.72 -1.56
C VAL A 355 26.25 -5.82 -2.53
N LYS A 356 26.67 -5.40 -3.72
CA LYS A 356 27.25 -6.25 -4.75
C LYS A 356 28.42 -7.04 -4.20
N ASN A 357 28.54 -8.31 -4.61
CA ASN A 357 29.52 -9.29 -4.14
C ASN A 357 29.36 -9.79 -2.69
N HIS A 358 28.62 -9.09 -1.84
CA HIS A 358 28.32 -9.54 -0.48
C HIS A 358 27.02 -10.35 -0.39
N LEU A 359 25.93 -9.82 -0.95
CA LEU A 359 24.61 -10.50 -0.95
C LEU A 359 24.23 -11.10 -2.30
N PHE A 360 24.63 -10.45 -3.39
CA PHE A 360 24.15 -10.76 -4.73
C PHE A 360 25.28 -10.77 -5.75
N ASN A 361 25.13 -11.67 -6.73
CA ASN A 361 26.10 -11.83 -7.81
C ASN A 361 25.58 -11.25 -9.12
N SER A 362 24.27 -11.36 -9.35
CA SER A 362 23.62 -10.88 -10.57
C SER A 362 22.49 -9.90 -10.25
N TYR A 363 22.43 -8.84 -11.06
CA TYR A 363 21.36 -7.84 -11.07
C TYR A 363 20.67 -7.87 -12.43
N VAL A 364 19.34 -7.99 -12.40
CA VAL A 364 18.51 -7.85 -13.60
C VAL A 364 17.44 -6.81 -13.33
N HIS A 365 17.39 -5.78 -14.17
CA HIS A 365 16.30 -4.81 -14.16
C HIS A 365 15.27 -5.20 -15.22
N LEU A 366 14.00 -5.22 -14.85
CA LEU A 366 12.87 -5.47 -15.74
C LEU A 366 11.99 -4.20 -15.78
N PRO A 367 11.89 -3.52 -16.94
CA PRO A 367 11.10 -2.31 -17.04
C PRO A 367 9.61 -2.63 -16.95
N SER A 368 8.95 -2.09 -15.93
CA SER A 368 7.49 -2.08 -15.82
C SER A 368 6.88 -0.84 -16.46
N ASN A 369 5.62 -0.95 -16.86
CA ASN A 369 4.83 0.20 -17.27
C ASN A 369 4.60 1.19 -16.13
N LEU A 370 4.31 2.43 -16.50
CA LEU A 370 3.84 3.48 -15.61
C LEU A 370 2.37 3.23 -15.21
N PHE A 371 1.98 3.75 -14.04
CA PHE A 371 0.63 3.60 -13.49
C PHE A 371 -0.50 4.04 -14.45
N LEU A 372 -0.28 5.09 -15.25
CA LEU A 372 -1.26 5.63 -16.21
C LEU A 372 -1.21 4.97 -17.60
N GLU A 373 -0.28 4.03 -17.82
CA GLU A 373 -0.24 3.20 -19.04
C GLU A 373 -0.98 1.87 -18.85
N ASP A 374 -1.21 1.49 -17.60
CA ASP A 374 -1.80 0.23 -17.23
C ASP A 374 -3.32 0.37 -17.04
N ASN A 375 -4.04 -0.71 -17.34
CA ASN A 375 -5.47 -0.85 -17.06
C ASN A 375 -5.63 -1.90 -15.97
N GLU A 376 -5.43 -1.46 -14.73
CA GLU A 376 -5.35 -2.28 -13.54
C GLU A 376 -6.37 -1.83 -12.49
N THR A 377 -6.77 -2.75 -11.62
CA THR A 377 -7.79 -2.53 -10.60
C THR A 377 -7.16 -2.38 -9.21
N TYR A 378 -7.72 -1.44 -8.44
CA TYR A 378 -7.31 -1.12 -7.08
C TYR A 378 -8.53 -0.98 -6.16
N PHE A 379 -8.35 -1.25 -4.87
CA PHE A 379 -9.34 -0.98 -3.83
C PHE A 379 -8.92 0.24 -3.04
N ASN A 380 -9.76 1.27 -3.00
CA ASN A 380 -9.51 2.39 -2.13
C ASN A 380 -9.71 2.02 -0.64
N THR A 381 -9.36 2.95 0.26
CA THR A 381 -9.56 2.78 1.70
C THR A 381 -10.99 2.55 2.14
N GLN A 382 -11.97 3.01 1.36
CA GLN A 382 -13.39 2.82 1.64
C GLN A 382 -13.95 1.49 1.09
N GLY A 383 -13.12 0.69 0.39
CA GLY A 383 -13.56 -0.55 -0.26
C GLY A 383 -14.22 -0.36 -1.64
N LEU A 384 -14.11 0.83 -2.24
CA LEU A 384 -14.55 1.12 -3.62
C LEU A 384 -13.49 0.67 -4.63
N ILE A 385 -13.95 0.21 -5.80
CA ILE A 385 -13.05 -0.15 -6.89
C ILE A 385 -12.72 1.03 -7.77
N LYS A 386 -11.43 1.16 -8.03
CA LYS A 386 -10.84 2.16 -8.89
C LYS A 386 -10.07 1.44 -10.00
N ARG A 387 -10.35 1.77 -11.25
CA ARG A 387 -9.71 1.17 -12.43
C ARG A 387 -8.97 2.23 -13.21
N THR A 388 -7.67 2.04 -13.39
CA THR A 388 -6.87 2.94 -14.22
C THR A 388 -7.26 2.74 -15.68
N THR A 389 -7.24 3.82 -16.46
CA THR A 389 -7.38 3.74 -17.91
C THR A 389 -6.01 3.90 -18.55
N LYS A 390 -5.80 3.21 -19.67
CA LYS A 390 -4.57 3.34 -20.44
C LYS A 390 -4.65 4.61 -21.27
N LEU A 391 -3.95 5.66 -20.85
CA LEU A 391 -3.97 6.97 -21.52
C LEU A 391 -2.72 7.22 -22.37
N ILE A 392 -1.57 6.76 -21.89
CA ILE A 392 -0.26 7.12 -22.46
C ILE A 392 0.49 5.85 -22.87
N HIS A 393 1.46 6.03 -23.77
CA HIS A 393 2.47 5.03 -24.07
C HIS A 393 3.84 5.69 -24.18
N PHE A 394 4.65 5.55 -23.14
CA PHE A 394 5.96 6.17 -22.94
C PHE A 394 7.10 5.21 -23.31
N LYS A 395 7.17 4.01 -22.71
CA LYS A 395 8.23 3.02 -23.00
C LYS A 395 7.70 1.87 -23.84
N LYS A 396 8.27 1.68 -25.05
CA LYS A 396 7.90 0.57 -25.95
C LYS A 396 8.32 -0.82 -25.43
N ASP A 397 9.43 -0.87 -24.70
CA ASP A 397 9.99 -2.13 -24.18
C ASP A 397 9.38 -2.59 -22.86
N ALA A 398 8.72 -1.66 -22.15
CA ALA A 398 8.06 -1.94 -20.88
C ALA A 398 6.82 -2.82 -21.09
N LYS A 399 6.53 -3.65 -20.09
CA LYS A 399 5.34 -4.52 -20.05
C LYS A 399 4.56 -4.25 -18.78
N THR A 400 3.26 -4.53 -18.81
CA THR A 400 2.42 -4.42 -17.63
C THR A 400 2.89 -5.41 -16.57
N ASN A 401 2.75 -5.07 -15.30
CA ASN A 401 3.21 -5.92 -14.22
C ASN A 401 2.56 -7.31 -14.26
N TRP A 402 1.25 -7.36 -14.55
CA TRP A 402 0.51 -8.62 -14.56
C TRP A 402 0.88 -9.51 -15.76
N GLN A 403 1.30 -8.93 -16.89
CA GLN A 403 1.76 -9.70 -18.06
C GLN A 403 3.09 -10.41 -17.75
N ILE A 404 4.01 -9.72 -17.08
CA ILE A 404 5.30 -10.27 -16.66
C ILE A 404 5.06 -11.44 -15.69
N THR A 405 4.25 -11.24 -14.65
CA THR A 405 3.93 -12.31 -13.68
C THR A 405 3.18 -13.46 -14.33
N ARG A 406 2.31 -13.19 -15.31
CA ARG A 406 1.62 -14.24 -16.08
C ARG A 406 2.57 -15.07 -16.92
N LYS A 407 3.55 -14.44 -17.57
CA LYS A 407 4.56 -15.18 -18.34
C LYS A 407 5.43 -16.03 -17.43
N PHE A 408 5.80 -15.52 -16.26
CA PHE A 408 6.49 -16.29 -15.24
C PHE A 408 5.66 -17.51 -14.81
N TYR A 409 4.38 -17.31 -14.48
CA TYR A 409 3.45 -18.38 -14.13
C TYR A 409 3.34 -19.44 -15.23
N ALA A 410 3.24 -19.04 -16.49
CA ALA A 410 3.21 -19.97 -17.61
C ALA A 410 4.48 -20.83 -17.70
N ASN A 411 5.66 -20.24 -17.48
CA ASN A 411 6.93 -20.98 -17.48
C ASN A 411 7.05 -21.95 -16.28
N THR A 412 6.46 -21.61 -15.13
CA THR A 412 6.43 -22.54 -14.00
C THR A 412 5.54 -23.76 -14.28
N LYS A 413 4.46 -23.61 -15.05
CA LYS A 413 3.60 -24.74 -15.44
C LYS A 413 4.30 -25.74 -16.36
N SER A 414 5.25 -25.30 -17.18
CA SER A 414 6.05 -26.21 -18.00
C SER A 414 7.10 -26.98 -17.21
N MET A 415 7.35 -26.62 -15.94
CA MET A 415 8.37 -27.26 -15.11
C MET A 415 7.78 -28.36 -14.23
N LEU A 416 8.53 -29.45 -14.08
CA LEU A 416 8.27 -30.51 -13.10
C LEU A 416 8.99 -30.17 -11.80
N PHE A 417 8.21 -29.88 -10.75
CA PHE A 417 8.74 -29.66 -9.41
C PHE A 417 8.71 -30.97 -8.59
N PHE A 418 9.85 -31.36 -8.04
CA PHE A 418 10.05 -32.55 -7.22
C PHE A 418 9.69 -32.32 -5.75
N ASN A 419 9.94 -31.12 -5.19
CA ASN A 419 9.60 -30.82 -3.79
C ASN A 419 8.16 -30.33 -3.59
N ASN A 420 7.33 -30.35 -4.63
CA ASN A 420 5.94 -29.92 -4.50
C ASN A 420 5.12 -30.95 -3.73
N THR A 421 5.21 -30.88 -2.39
CA THR A 421 4.37 -31.64 -1.48
C THR A 421 3.02 -30.96 -1.21
N ARG A 422 2.73 -29.84 -1.87
CA ARG A 422 1.43 -29.18 -1.73
C ARG A 422 0.40 -29.95 -2.57
N ASP A 423 -0.62 -30.44 -1.89
CA ASP A 423 -1.73 -31.15 -2.52
C ASP A 423 -2.32 -30.32 -3.67
N ASN A 424 -2.22 -30.84 -4.89
CA ASN A 424 -2.94 -30.36 -6.08
C ASN A 424 -4.48 -30.51 -5.94
N ASN A 425 -4.98 -30.81 -4.74
CA ASN A 425 -6.39 -30.97 -4.41
C ASN A 425 -7.12 -29.62 -4.27
N LEU A 426 -6.39 -28.49 -4.25
CA LEU A 426 -6.98 -27.16 -4.30
C LEU A 426 -7.41 -26.81 -5.73
N ILE A 427 -8.61 -26.28 -5.89
CA ILE A 427 -9.14 -25.79 -7.17
C ILE A 427 -8.23 -24.67 -7.67
N ASN A 428 -7.48 -24.94 -8.73
CA ASN A 428 -6.60 -23.97 -9.37
C ASN A 428 -7.30 -23.27 -10.53
N PHE A 429 -7.09 -21.97 -10.64
CA PHE A 429 -7.52 -21.21 -11.82
C PHE A 429 -6.61 -21.56 -13.02
N ASP A 430 -7.20 -22.18 -14.05
CA ASP A 430 -6.47 -22.65 -15.23
C ASP A 430 -6.91 -22.01 -16.56
N SER A 431 -7.84 -21.04 -16.53
CA SER A 431 -8.35 -20.49 -17.78
C SER A 431 -7.36 -19.50 -18.42
N ILE A 432 -7.23 -19.59 -19.75
CA ILE A 432 -6.34 -18.75 -20.56
C ILE A 432 -6.98 -17.37 -20.85
N ASN A 433 -8.31 -17.29 -20.79
CA ASN A 433 -9.07 -16.09 -21.13
C ASN A 433 -8.93 -15.01 -20.04
N SER A 434 -8.50 -13.81 -20.44
CA SER A 434 -8.38 -12.66 -19.53
C SER A 434 -9.72 -12.23 -18.93
N PHE A 435 -10.83 -12.44 -19.64
CA PHE A 435 -12.16 -12.14 -19.11
C PHE A 435 -12.52 -13.03 -17.91
N ASN A 436 -12.29 -14.34 -18.05
CA ASN A 436 -12.50 -15.29 -16.95
C ASN A 436 -11.58 -15.00 -15.77
N PHE A 437 -10.35 -14.53 -16.03
CA PHE A 437 -9.45 -14.11 -14.97
C PHE A 437 -9.98 -12.89 -14.20
N LYS A 438 -10.52 -11.89 -14.90
CA LYS A 438 -11.19 -10.76 -14.24
C LYS A 438 -12.39 -11.20 -13.41
N ASN A 439 -13.20 -12.14 -13.89
CA ASN A 439 -14.30 -12.69 -13.11
C ASN A 439 -13.81 -13.46 -11.87
N TYR A 440 -12.71 -14.21 -11.98
CA TYR A 440 -12.08 -14.88 -10.85
C TYR A 440 -11.60 -13.89 -9.79
N ILE A 441 -10.91 -12.81 -10.20
CA ILE A 441 -10.50 -11.71 -9.31
C ILE A 441 -11.73 -11.15 -8.59
N ASN A 442 -12.77 -10.80 -9.34
CA ASN A 442 -13.98 -10.21 -8.76
C ASN A 442 -14.64 -11.18 -7.77
N PHE A 443 -14.73 -12.48 -8.10
CA PHE A 443 -15.30 -13.49 -7.20
C PHE A 443 -14.54 -13.60 -5.87
N GLN A 444 -13.22 -13.37 -5.88
CA GLN A 444 -12.41 -13.44 -4.66
C GLN A 444 -12.66 -12.27 -3.71
N PHE A 445 -13.13 -11.13 -4.23
CA PHE A 445 -13.28 -9.92 -3.42
C PHE A 445 -14.72 -9.52 -3.13
N TYR A 446 -15.69 -9.91 -3.94
CA TYR A 446 -17.08 -9.51 -3.76
C TYR A 446 -17.92 -10.58 -3.09
N SER A 447 -18.65 -10.18 -2.05
CA SER A 447 -19.84 -10.90 -1.61
C SER A 447 -21.00 -10.55 -2.55
N LEU A 448 -21.40 -11.50 -3.40
CA LEU A 448 -22.57 -11.36 -4.26
C LEU A 448 -23.75 -12.15 -3.71
N ASN A 449 -24.94 -11.52 -3.71
CA ASN A 449 -26.18 -12.23 -3.38
C ASN A 449 -26.62 -13.16 -4.51
N THR A 450 -26.35 -12.79 -5.77
CA THR A 450 -26.68 -13.58 -6.95
C THR A 450 -25.53 -13.59 -7.96
N LEU A 451 -25.21 -14.76 -8.49
CA LEU A 451 -24.16 -14.97 -9.49
C LEU A 451 -24.75 -14.88 -10.89
N THR A 452 -24.79 -13.68 -11.45
CA THR A 452 -25.12 -13.43 -12.87
C THR A 452 -23.91 -12.84 -13.60
N SER A 453 -23.85 -12.93 -14.93
CA SER A 453 -22.74 -12.33 -15.71
C SER A 453 -22.60 -10.82 -15.51
N LEU A 454 -23.69 -10.13 -15.17
CA LEU A 454 -23.74 -8.68 -14.91
C LEU A 454 -23.43 -8.31 -13.47
N SER A 455 -23.47 -9.25 -12.52
CA SER A 455 -23.30 -8.99 -11.09
C SER A 455 -22.02 -8.20 -10.79
N PHE A 456 -20.88 -8.63 -11.34
CA PHE A 456 -19.59 -7.97 -11.16
C PHE A 456 -19.43 -6.62 -11.87
N TYR A 457 -20.29 -6.32 -12.84
CA TYR A 457 -20.31 -5.00 -13.49
C TYR A 457 -21.10 -3.98 -12.68
N LEU A 458 -22.08 -4.43 -11.90
CA LEU A 458 -22.94 -3.57 -11.10
C LEU A 458 -22.40 -3.33 -9.69
N THR A 459 -21.58 -4.24 -9.16
CA THR A 459 -20.93 -4.05 -7.86
C THR A 459 -19.80 -3.03 -7.96
N ASN A 460 -19.88 -1.97 -7.15
CA ASN A 460 -18.86 -0.92 -7.09
C ASN A 460 -18.12 -0.86 -5.75
N SER A 461 -18.63 -1.56 -4.73
CA SER A 461 -18.14 -1.47 -3.36
C SER A 461 -18.19 -2.82 -2.65
N ASN A 462 -17.14 -3.10 -1.89
CA ASN A 462 -17.19 -4.09 -0.81
C ASN A 462 -17.80 -3.42 0.42
N ALA A 463 -18.88 -3.99 0.96
CA ALA A 463 -19.47 -3.48 2.20
C ALA A 463 -18.79 -4.21 3.38
N PRO A 464 -18.06 -3.51 4.26
CA PRO A 464 -17.41 -4.17 5.39
C PRO A 464 -18.47 -4.71 6.34
N LEU A 465 -18.32 -5.97 6.75
CA LEU A 465 -19.20 -6.57 7.75
C LEU A 465 -19.00 -5.87 9.09
N PRO A 466 -20.06 -5.27 9.69
CA PRO A 466 -19.96 -4.56 10.96
C PRO A 466 -20.02 -5.57 12.12
N ASN A 467 -19.06 -6.50 12.19
CA ASN A 467 -18.96 -7.42 13.31
C ASN A 467 -17.81 -7.04 14.23
N LEU A 468 -18.09 -7.03 15.54
CA LEU A 468 -17.08 -6.93 16.57
C LEU A 468 -16.19 -8.19 16.50
N PRO A 469 -14.87 -8.05 16.47
CA PRO A 469 -13.98 -9.21 16.39
C PRO A 469 -14.19 -10.09 17.63
N ILE A 470 -14.59 -11.34 17.40
CA ILE A 470 -14.77 -12.36 18.43
C ILE A 470 -13.50 -12.43 19.28
N THR A 471 -13.66 -12.36 20.61
CA THR A 471 -12.51 -12.40 21.51
C THR A 471 -11.80 -13.74 21.37
N SER A 472 -10.50 -13.70 21.06
CA SER A 472 -9.71 -14.93 20.98
C SER A 472 -9.68 -15.60 22.35
N ILE A 473 -10.12 -16.86 22.41
CA ILE A 473 -10.22 -17.67 23.65
C ILE A 473 -8.87 -17.73 24.40
N LYS A 474 -7.73 -17.66 23.68
CA LYS A 474 -6.39 -17.57 24.26
C LYS A 474 -5.79 -16.17 24.07
N ARG A 475 -5.46 -15.50 25.18
CA ARG A 475 -4.82 -14.17 25.17
C ARG A 475 -3.31 -14.31 24.99
N PRO A 476 -2.71 -13.77 23.92
CA PRO A 476 -1.25 -13.74 23.81
C PRO A 476 -0.67 -12.76 24.83
N LYS A 477 0.38 -13.18 25.55
CA LYS A 477 1.19 -12.27 26.38
C LYS A 477 2.12 -11.49 25.46
N VAL A 478 1.82 -10.21 25.21
CA VAL A 478 2.67 -9.32 24.42
C VAL A 478 3.26 -8.25 25.35
N LYS A 479 4.57 -8.01 25.24
CA LYS A 479 5.25 -6.96 26.01
C LYS A 479 4.85 -5.58 25.46
N VAL A 480 4.30 -4.73 26.32
CA VAL A 480 4.01 -3.33 25.99
C VAL A 480 5.32 -2.56 25.84
N LEU A 481 5.43 -1.75 24.79
CA LEU A 481 6.57 -0.86 24.61
C LEU A 481 6.19 0.57 25.03
N ASN A 482 7.06 1.20 25.82
CA ASN A 482 6.89 2.61 26.23
C ASN A 482 7.29 3.61 25.12
N THR A 483 7.26 3.19 23.86
CA THR A 483 7.57 4.06 22.72
C THR A 483 6.34 4.86 22.32
N LYS A 484 6.52 6.16 22.04
CA LYS A 484 5.46 7.04 21.56
C LYS A 484 4.90 6.57 20.22
N LEU A 485 3.63 6.86 19.99
CA LEU A 485 3.02 6.75 18.67
C LEU A 485 3.71 7.71 17.69
N LYS A 486 4.15 7.19 16.53
CA LYS A 486 4.80 7.94 15.46
C LYS A 486 3.86 8.01 14.26
N GLY A 487 3.78 9.18 13.65
CA GLY A 487 3.02 9.39 12.40
C GLY A 487 3.64 8.65 11.22
N TRP A 488 2.85 8.52 10.14
CA TRP A 488 3.25 7.77 8.94
C TRP A 488 4.18 8.52 7.99
N LEU A 489 3.95 9.82 7.83
CA LEU A 489 4.75 10.72 7.00
C LEU A 489 5.47 11.74 7.86
N ASP A 490 6.77 11.86 7.62
CA ASP A 490 7.54 13.02 8.07
C ASP A 490 7.39 14.19 7.07
N ASP A 491 7.29 13.88 5.77
CA ASP A 491 7.18 14.86 4.69
C ASP A 491 6.10 14.46 3.68
N PHE A 492 5.06 15.30 3.57
CA PHE A 492 3.94 15.08 2.65
C PHE A 492 4.36 15.12 1.18
N PHE A 493 5.26 16.03 0.79
CA PHE A 493 5.58 16.26 -0.61
C PHE A 493 6.57 15.25 -1.16
N ASN A 494 7.54 14.82 -0.36
CA ASN A 494 8.52 13.81 -0.78
C ASN A 494 8.05 12.37 -0.53
N GLY A 495 7.02 12.18 0.31
CA GLY A 495 6.45 10.86 0.63
C GLY A 495 7.43 9.90 1.32
N ASN A 496 8.57 10.40 1.81
CA ASN A 496 9.72 9.62 2.28
C ASN A 496 10.14 8.48 1.32
N GLY A 497 9.92 8.63 0.01
CA GLY A 497 10.24 7.62 -1.00
C GLY A 497 9.29 6.41 -1.09
N LYS A 498 8.19 6.38 -0.32
CA LYS A 498 7.16 5.32 -0.39
C LYS A 498 6.36 5.38 -1.71
N ASP A 499 6.23 6.58 -2.27
CA ASP A 499 5.59 6.79 -3.56
C ASP A 499 6.63 7.26 -4.59
N LEU A 500 6.76 6.48 -5.66
CA LEU A 500 7.71 6.74 -6.74
C LEU A 500 7.42 8.06 -7.45
N PHE A 501 6.13 8.41 -7.59
CA PHE A 501 5.69 9.60 -8.33
C PHE A 501 6.15 10.89 -7.66
N SER A 502 6.00 10.99 -6.34
CA SER A 502 6.34 12.21 -5.61
C SER A 502 7.83 12.35 -5.37
N TYR A 503 8.53 11.24 -5.13
CA TYR A 503 9.96 11.24 -4.85
C TYR A 503 10.80 11.71 -6.05
N ASN A 504 10.38 11.34 -7.27
CA ASN A 504 11.10 11.72 -8.49
C ASN A 504 10.68 13.07 -9.06
N SER A 505 9.61 13.68 -8.54
CA SER A 505 9.16 14.99 -9.03
C SER A 505 10.08 16.10 -8.55
N SER A 506 10.63 16.84 -9.51
CA SER A 506 11.46 18.02 -9.24
C SER A 506 10.66 19.11 -8.52
N VAL A 507 9.38 19.28 -8.91
CA VAL A 507 8.48 20.28 -8.33
C VAL A 507 8.16 19.94 -6.88
N LEU A 508 7.74 18.71 -6.59
CA LEU A 508 7.37 18.30 -5.23
C LEU A 508 8.58 18.29 -4.29
N VAL A 509 9.78 17.93 -4.79
CA VAL A 509 11.03 18.06 -4.03
C VAL A 509 11.31 19.52 -3.67
N ASN A 510 11.05 20.47 -4.56
CA ASN A 510 11.20 21.90 -4.25
C ASN A 510 10.13 22.38 -3.26
N CYS A 511 8.88 21.91 -3.37
CA CYS A 511 7.85 22.19 -2.36
C CYS A 511 8.25 21.69 -0.97
N SER A 512 8.82 20.49 -0.88
CA SER A 512 9.40 19.93 0.36
C SER A 512 10.51 20.82 0.94
N LYS A 513 11.42 21.33 0.11
CA LYS A 513 12.48 22.26 0.58
C LYS A 513 11.88 23.53 1.16
N ILE A 514 10.86 24.10 0.50
CA ILE A 514 10.18 25.32 0.95
C ILE A 514 9.47 25.06 2.29
N THR A 515 8.72 23.97 2.42
CA THR A 515 8.03 23.66 3.69
C THR A 515 8.98 23.37 4.84
N ARG A 516 10.12 22.72 4.57
CA ARG A 516 11.17 22.52 5.58
C ARG A 516 11.75 23.86 6.01
N SER A 517 12.09 24.74 5.05
CA SER A 517 12.65 26.07 5.36
C SER A 517 11.69 26.95 6.17
N SER A 518 10.37 26.80 5.99
CA SER A 518 9.38 27.58 6.75
C SER A 518 9.07 27.01 8.12
N THR A 519 9.30 25.71 8.33
CA THR A 519 9.04 25.02 9.61
C THR A 519 10.26 25.03 10.53
N THR A 520 11.47 25.06 9.97
CA THR A 520 12.69 25.22 10.76
C THR A 520 12.90 26.69 11.11
N ASN A 521 12.66 27.05 12.37
CA ASN A 521 13.00 28.38 12.90
C ASN A 521 14.52 28.64 13.00
N PHE A 522 15.36 27.71 12.55
CA PHE A 522 16.81 27.83 12.53
C PHE A 522 17.28 28.23 11.14
N PHE A 523 17.32 29.55 10.93
CA PHE A 523 18.35 30.20 10.11
C PHE A 523 19.40 30.79 11.04
#